data_AF-A0A4Q7NHV6-F1
#
_entry.id   AF-A0A4Q7NHV6-F1
#
_cell.length_a   1.000
_cell.length_b   1.000
_cell.length_c   1.000
_cell.angle_alpha   90.00
_cell.angle_beta   90.00
_cell.angle_gamma   90.00
#
_symmetry.space_group_name_H-M   'P 1'
#
loop_
_entity.id
_entity.type
_entity.pdbx_description
1 polymer ?
#
loop_
_entity_poly.entity_id
_entity_poly.type
_entity_poly.pdbx_seq_one_letter_code
_entity_poly.pdbx_strand_id
1 'polypeptide(L)'
;MKVLLPGLAAALLLVSGCATTEETNSAIRARWIGQSTDAFFSQYGPPQRSYKLNDGSSVYNWRGGEKSTQHAAQYRDVPRDKDSKKTDRVMVSPARTEELFCELQINAGANGSITAIQTTRESSGAGFSFSRCAEVFEKR
;
A
#
# COMPACT_ATOMS: atom_id res chain seq x y z
N MET A 1 -9.16 -40.65 -35.36
CA MET A 1 -9.22 -39.18 -35.40
C MET A 1 -8.74 -38.65 -34.05
N LYS A 2 -7.64 -37.88 -34.03
CA LYS A 2 -7.09 -37.24 -32.82
C LYS A 2 -7.89 -35.97 -32.55
N VAL A 3 -8.59 -35.91 -31.42
CA VAL A 3 -9.18 -34.68 -30.88
C VAL A 3 -8.21 -34.07 -29.88
N LEU A 4 -7.62 -32.94 -30.26
CA LEU A 4 -6.84 -32.07 -29.38
C LEU A 4 -7.82 -31.19 -28.61
N LEU A 5 -7.83 -31.29 -27.28
CA LEU A 5 -8.51 -30.37 -26.37
C LEU A 5 -7.45 -29.64 -25.53
N PRO A 6 -6.99 -28.45 -25.93
CA PRO A 6 -6.26 -27.55 -25.05
C PRO A 6 -7.29 -26.58 -24.45
N GLY A 7 -7.55 -26.65 -23.14
CA GLY A 7 -8.52 -25.73 -22.58
C GLY A 7 -8.81 -25.93 -21.12
N LEU A 8 -7.83 -25.68 -20.26
CA LEU A 8 -8.10 -25.25 -18.88
C LEU A 8 -6.87 -24.54 -18.30
N ALA A 9 -6.64 -23.32 -18.77
CA ALA A 9 -5.66 -22.40 -18.16
C ALA A 9 -6.26 -21.00 -18.17
N ALA A 10 -7.27 -20.76 -17.33
CA ALA A 10 -7.79 -19.43 -17.10
C ALA A 10 -8.48 -19.37 -15.72
N ALA A 11 -7.72 -19.02 -14.69
CA ALA A 11 -8.17 -18.25 -13.52
C ALA A 11 -7.09 -18.28 -12.43
N LEU A 12 -6.12 -17.36 -12.46
CA LEU A 12 -5.24 -17.04 -11.32
C LEU A 12 -4.49 -15.73 -11.61
N LEU A 13 -5.17 -14.59 -11.56
CA LEU A 13 -4.52 -13.27 -11.64
C LEU A 13 -5.24 -12.25 -10.75
N LEU A 14 -5.17 -12.41 -9.43
CA LEU A 14 -5.62 -11.40 -8.45
C LEU A 14 -4.74 -11.34 -7.19
N VAL A 15 -3.41 -11.48 -7.30
CA VAL A 15 -2.49 -11.39 -6.12
C VAL A 15 -1.46 -10.26 -6.24
N SER A 16 -1.56 -9.39 -7.23
CA SER A 16 -0.55 -8.34 -7.43
C SER A 16 -0.48 -7.32 -6.29
N GLY A 17 -1.52 -7.17 -5.46
CA GLY A 17 -1.51 -6.26 -4.32
C GLY A 17 -0.75 -6.80 -3.09
N CYS A 18 -0.84 -8.09 -2.79
CA CYS A 18 -0.10 -8.67 -1.67
C CYS A 18 1.39 -8.82 -1.97
N ALA A 19 1.75 -9.05 -3.24
CA ALA A 19 3.15 -9.22 -3.64
C ALA A 19 3.98 -7.95 -3.37
N THR A 20 3.46 -6.76 -3.72
CA THR A 20 4.18 -5.49 -3.50
C THR A 20 4.31 -5.14 -2.02
N THR A 21 3.25 -5.29 -1.23
CA THR A 21 3.34 -5.03 0.23
C THR A 21 4.32 -5.99 0.91
N GLU A 22 4.34 -7.27 0.50
CA GLU A 22 5.27 -8.24 1.08
C GLU A 22 6.72 -7.99 0.66
N GLU A 23 6.97 -7.60 -0.59
CA GLU A 23 8.28 -7.16 -1.06
C GLU A 23 8.77 -5.96 -0.26
N THR A 24 7.92 -4.95 -0.05
CA THR A 24 8.20 -3.79 0.80
C THR A 24 8.50 -4.20 2.25
N ASN A 25 7.72 -5.11 2.84
CA ASN A 25 7.99 -5.61 4.19
C ASN A 25 9.36 -6.29 4.27
N SER A 26 9.71 -7.10 3.28
CA SER A 26 11.02 -7.75 3.19
C SER A 26 12.14 -6.72 3.11
N ALA A 27 12.04 -5.73 2.22
CA ALA A 27 13.04 -4.68 2.03
C ALA A 27 13.23 -3.81 3.29
N ILE A 28 12.14 -3.37 3.92
CA ILE A 28 12.20 -2.56 5.15
C ILE A 28 12.82 -3.36 6.28
N ARG A 29 12.41 -4.62 6.48
CA ARG A 29 12.98 -5.50 7.51
C ARG A 29 14.48 -5.71 7.31
N ALA A 30 14.91 -6.01 6.08
CA ALA A 30 16.31 -6.22 5.75
C ALA A 30 17.18 -5.00 6.08
N ARG A 31 16.63 -3.79 5.93
CA ARG A 31 17.36 -2.55 6.20
C ARG A 31 17.35 -2.13 7.67
N TRP A 32 16.23 -2.33 8.36
CA TRP A 32 15.99 -1.69 9.66
C TRP A 32 16.08 -2.62 10.86
N ILE A 33 15.93 -3.94 10.71
CA ILE A 33 16.12 -4.85 11.85
C ILE A 33 17.56 -4.70 12.38
N GLY A 34 17.68 -4.50 13.70
CA GLY A 34 18.93 -4.25 14.41
C GLY A 34 19.37 -2.77 14.44
N GLN A 35 18.84 -1.92 13.57
CA GLN A 35 19.13 -0.48 13.57
C GLN A 35 18.39 0.23 14.71
N SER A 36 18.82 1.43 15.10
CA SER A 36 18.12 2.19 16.13
C SER A 36 16.82 2.81 15.60
N THR A 37 15.83 2.94 16.48
CA THR A 37 14.59 3.69 16.19
C THR A 37 14.88 5.15 15.85
N ASP A 38 15.90 5.74 16.48
CA ASP A 38 16.27 7.14 16.24
C ASP A 38 16.81 7.35 14.82
N ALA A 39 17.57 6.38 14.28
CA ALA A 39 18.00 6.43 12.89
C ALA A 39 16.81 6.38 11.93
N PHE A 40 15.78 5.58 12.23
CA PHE A 40 14.55 5.54 11.43
C PHE A 40 13.80 6.88 11.52
N PHE A 41 13.55 7.37 12.73
CA PHE A 41 12.75 8.59 12.93
C PHE A 41 13.45 9.87 12.48
N SER A 42 14.79 9.91 12.49
CA SER A 42 15.53 11.04 11.92
C SER A 42 15.35 11.12 10.39
N GLN A 43 15.18 9.97 9.73
CA GLN A 43 14.98 9.91 8.29
C GLN A 43 13.52 10.09 7.88
N TYR A 44 12.58 9.49 8.61
CA TYR A 44 11.17 9.39 8.22
C TYR A 44 10.21 10.19 9.10
N GLY A 45 10.73 10.90 10.11
CA GLY A 45 9.94 11.67 11.07
C GLY A 45 9.51 10.87 12.29
N PRO A 46 9.00 11.55 13.33
CA PRO A 46 8.62 10.92 14.59
C PRO A 46 7.40 9.99 14.43
N PRO A 47 7.23 9.01 15.33
CA PRO A 47 6.04 8.16 15.33
C PRO A 47 4.80 8.96 15.75
N GLN A 48 3.62 8.53 15.29
CA GLN A 48 2.35 9.11 15.75
C GLN A 48 2.03 8.71 17.20
N ARG A 49 2.40 7.48 17.58
CA ARG A 49 2.20 6.97 18.94
C ARG A 49 3.37 6.11 19.37
N SER A 50 3.65 6.12 20.67
CA SER A 50 4.64 5.25 21.31
C SER A 50 4.06 4.64 22.58
N TYR A 51 4.40 3.37 22.81
CA TYR A 51 3.96 2.60 23.97
C TYR A 51 5.18 1.90 24.56
N LYS A 52 5.53 2.21 25.81
CA LYS A 52 6.57 1.49 26.55
C LYS A 52 5.96 0.26 27.20
N LEU A 53 6.63 -0.88 27.10
CA LEU A 53 6.24 -2.13 27.72
C LEU A 53 7.01 -2.34 29.03
N ASN A 54 6.53 -3.28 29.86
CA ASN A 54 7.06 -3.53 31.20
C ASN A 54 8.49 -4.11 31.19
N ASP A 55 8.90 -4.75 30.09
CA ASP A 55 10.24 -5.29 29.87
C ASP A 55 11.24 -4.22 29.36
N GLY A 56 10.81 -2.95 29.29
CA GLY A 56 11.60 -1.84 28.78
C GLY A 56 11.58 -1.69 27.26
N SER A 57 11.01 -2.65 26.53
CA SER A 57 10.82 -2.54 25.08
C SER A 57 9.75 -1.49 24.72
N SER A 58 9.65 -1.13 23.45
CA SER A 58 8.68 -0.14 22.98
C SER A 58 8.02 -0.57 21.68
N VAL A 59 6.74 -0.21 21.54
CA VAL A 59 5.96 -0.35 20.31
C VAL A 59 5.61 1.03 19.79
N TYR A 60 5.90 1.30 18.53
CA TYR A 60 5.63 2.57 17.86
C TYR A 60 4.66 2.35 16.71
N ASN A 61 3.68 3.26 16.61
CA ASN A 61 2.85 3.38 15.42
C ASN A 61 3.36 4.59 14.67
N TRP A 62 3.96 4.35 13.51
CA TRP A 62 4.45 5.38 12.61
C TRP A 62 3.50 5.53 11.43
N ARG A 63 3.32 6.75 10.97
CA ARG A 63 2.58 7.06 9.74
C ARG A 63 3.36 8.08 8.96
N GLY A 64 3.43 7.89 7.65
CA GLY A 64 4.04 8.87 6.76
C GLY A 64 3.66 8.66 5.31
N GLY A 65 4.31 9.43 4.44
CA GLY A 65 4.02 9.42 3.02
C GLY A 65 2.65 10.01 2.72
N GLU A 66 2.14 10.94 3.53
CA GLU A 66 0.85 11.57 3.28
C GLU A 66 0.84 12.30 1.93
N LYS A 67 -0.21 12.06 1.14
CA LYS A 67 -0.47 12.82 -0.08
C LYS A 67 -1.96 12.84 -0.37
N SER A 68 -2.51 14.03 -0.61
CA SER A 68 -3.90 14.19 -1.03
C SER A 68 -3.96 14.29 -2.56
N THR A 69 -4.78 13.45 -3.18
CA THR A 69 -5.00 13.46 -4.64
C THR A 69 -6.47 13.72 -4.94
N GLN A 70 -6.72 14.65 -5.86
CA GLN A 70 -8.07 15.02 -6.29
C GLN A 70 -8.45 14.19 -7.52
N HIS A 71 -9.55 13.45 -7.42
CA HIS A 71 -10.13 12.69 -8.52
C HIS A 71 -11.43 13.36 -8.96
N ALA A 72 -11.48 13.78 -10.23
CA ALA A 72 -12.70 14.30 -10.82
C ALA A 72 -13.75 13.19 -11.02
N ALA A 73 -15.02 13.58 -11.15
CA ALA A 73 -16.09 12.64 -11.46
C ALA A 73 -15.82 11.96 -12.82
N GLN A 74 -15.92 10.63 -12.83
CA GLN A 74 -15.74 9.83 -14.03
C GLN A 74 -17.11 9.41 -14.56
N TYR A 75 -17.23 9.48 -15.89
CA TYR A 75 -18.43 9.12 -16.63
C TYR A 75 -18.07 8.10 -17.69
N ARG A 76 -19.03 7.23 -18.01
CA ARG A 76 -18.94 6.29 -19.12
C ARG A 76 -20.15 6.46 -20.02
N ASP A 77 -19.90 6.44 -21.31
CA ASP A 77 -20.95 6.42 -22.31
C ASP A 77 -21.50 4.99 -22.42
N VAL A 78 -22.80 4.84 -22.23
CA VAL A 78 -23.50 3.54 -22.35
C VAL A 78 -24.55 3.62 -23.44
N PRO A 79 -24.69 2.62 -24.34
CA PRO A 79 -25.74 2.61 -25.34
C PRO A 79 -27.12 2.69 -24.67
N ARG A 80 -27.97 3.60 -25.13
CA ARG A 80 -29.33 3.80 -24.60
C ARG A 80 -30.27 2.69 -25.04
N ASP A 81 -30.08 2.18 -26.26
CA ASP A 81 -30.87 1.13 -26.87
C ASP A 81 -29.96 0.22 -27.72
N LYS A 82 -30.55 -0.58 -28.61
CA LYS A 82 -29.80 -1.46 -29.53
C LYS A 82 -28.99 -0.68 -30.59
N ASP A 83 -29.24 0.62 -30.75
CA ASP A 83 -28.46 1.49 -31.63
C ASP A 83 -27.24 2.03 -30.86
N SER A 84 -26.06 1.50 -31.18
CA SER A 84 -24.80 1.89 -30.57
C SER A 84 -24.40 3.34 -30.84
N LYS A 85 -25.10 4.06 -31.73
CA LYS A 85 -24.87 5.49 -31.99
C LYS A 85 -25.56 6.39 -30.96
N LYS A 86 -26.49 5.88 -30.15
CA LYS A 86 -27.17 6.65 -29.10
C LYS A 86 -26.64 6.25 -27.73
N THR A 87 -25.94 7.16 -27.08
CA THR A 87 -25.36 6.92 -25.75
C THR A 87 -25.92 7.86 -24.69
N ASP A 88 -26.00 7.36 -23.46
CA ASP A 88 -26.19 8.13 -22.23
C ASP A 88 -24.89 8.23 -21.46
N ARG A 89 -24.64 9.38 -20.82
CA ARG A 89 -23.51 9.56 -19.91
C ARG A 89 -23.91 9.13 -18.51
N VAL A 90 -23.40 7.99 -18.06
CA VAL A 90 -23.63 7.51 -16.70
C VAL A 90 -22.40 7.78 -15.86
N MET A 91 -22.60 8.41 -14.71
CA MET A 91 -21.54 8.59 -13.72
C MET A 91 -21.12 7.21 -13.19
N VAL A 92 -19.84 6.86 -13.39
CA VAL A 92 -19.27 5.61 -12.88
C VAL A 92 -18.59 5.80 -11.54
N SER A 93 -18.11 7.01 -11.26
CA SER A 93 -17.62 7.36 -9.92
C SER A 93 -17.67 8.86 -9.65
N PRO A 94 -18.09 9.29 -8.45
CA PRO A 94 -18.15 10.71 -8.11
C PRO A 94 -16.75 11.31 -7.94
N ALA A 95 -16.70 12.64 -7.96
CA ALA A 95 -15.49 13.38 -7.57
C ALA A 95 -15.17 13.11 -6.10
N ARG A 96 -13.90 12.93 -5.79
CA ARG A 96 -13.45 12.59 -4.43
C ARG A 96 -11.99 12.98 -4.21
N THR A 97 -11.68 13.28 -2.96
CA THR A 97 -10.31 13.40 -2.49
C THR A 97 -9.87 12.04 -1.97
N GLU A 98 -8.77 11.52 -2.48
CA GLU A 98 -8.12 10.31 -1.96
C GLU A 98 -6.91 10.71 -1.12
N GLU A 99 -6.92 10.29 0.15
CA GLU A 99 -5.83 10.50 1.09
C GLU A 99 -4.92 9.28 1.09
N LEU A 100 -3.68 9.47 0.63
CA LEU A 100 -2.68 8.42 0.55
C LEU A 100 -1.82 8.41 1.81
N PHE A 101 -1.51 7.24 2.35
CA PHE A 101 -0.74 7.08 3.58
C PHE A 101 -0.08 5.69 3.68
N CYS A 102 1.01 5.61 4.44
CA CYS A 102 1.65 4.38 4.87
C CYS A 102 1.73 4.36 6.40
N GLU A 103 1.23 3.30 7.04
CA GLU A 103 1.30 3.06 8.48
C GLU A 103 2.14 1.82 8.76
N LEU A 104 3.07 1.96 9.70
CA LEU A 104 3.93 0.89 10.18
C LEU A 104 3.72 0.68 11.67
N GLN A 105 3.87 -0.57 12.10
CA GLN A 105 4.19 -0.89 13.48
C GLN A 105 5.66 -1.25 13.58
N ILE A 106 6.34 -0.64 14.56
CA ILE A 106 7.75 -0.85 14.84
C ILE A 106 7.89 -1.30 16.29
N ASN A 107 8.45 -2.48 16.50
CA ASN A 107 8.82 -2.96 17.82
C ASN A 107 10.31 -2.73 18.02
N ALA A 108 10.69 -2.16 19.15
CA ALA A 108 12.07 -1.93 19.53
C ALA A 108 12.38 -2.60 20.86
N GLY A 109 13.55 -3.21 20.97
CA GLY A 109 14.06 -3.76 22.22
C GLY A 109 14.35 -2.66 23.26
N ALA A 110 14.66 -3.06 24.49
CA ALA A 110 14.97 -2.13 25.57
C ALA A 110 16.20 -1.23 25.28
N ASN A 111 17.06 -1.63 24.35
CA ASN A 111 18.20 -0.85 23.87
C ASN A 111 17.85 0.14 22.73
N GLY A 112 16.58 0.22 22.32
CA GLY A 112 16.12 1.06 21.21
C GLY A 112 16.41 0.51 19.81
N SER A 113 16.93 -0.72 19.69
CA SER A 113 17.10 -1.39 18.39
C SER A 113 15.77 -1.95 17.89
N ILE A 114 15.46 -1.75 16.61
CA ILE A 114 14.29 -2.31 15.95
C ILE A 114 14.40 -3.83 15.89
N THR A 115 13.43 -4.53 16.46
CA THR A 115 13.34 -6.00 16.47
C THR A 115 12.29 -6.52 15.51
N ALA A 116 11.26 -5.72 15.23
CA ALA A 116 10.28 -6.00 14.19
C ALA A 116 9.79 -4.70 13.56
N ILE A 117 9.54 -4.75 12.26
CA ILE A 117 8.96 -3.65 11.49
C ILE A 117 8.08 -4.24 10.40
N GLN A 118 6.87 -3.70 10.26
CA GLN A 118 5.88 -4.21 9.32
C GLN A 118 4.85 -3.15 8.96
N THR A 119 4.37 -3.22 7.73
CA THR A 119 3.23 -2.44 7.27
C THR A 119 1.97 -2.95 7.96
N THR A 120 1.24 -2.06 8.63
CA THR A 120 -0.03 -2.37 9.28
C THR A 120 -1.22 -1.92 8.45
N ARG A 121 -1.07 -0.80 7.77
CA ARG A 121 -2.12 -0.25 6.91
C ARG A 121 -1.50 0.66 5.87
N GLU A 122 -2.06 0.66 4.69
CA GLU A 122 -1.66 1.59 3.64
C GLU A 122 -2.81 1.88 2.67
N SER A 123 -2.68 2.98 1.95
CA SER A 123 -3.50 3.28 0.77
C SER A 123 -2.87 2.71 -0.51
N SER A 124 -3.56 2.91 -1.63
CA SER A 124 -2.95 2.81 -2.96
C SER A 124 -1.72 3.72 -3.10
N GLY A 125 -0.81 3.39 -4.02
CA GLY A 125 0.29 4.27 -4.39
C GLY A 125 -0.18 5.46 -5.22
N ALA A 126 0.61 6.54 -5.22
CA ALA A 126 0.29 7.76 -5.96
C ALA A 126 0.64 7.70 -7.45
N GLY A 127 1.40 6.71 -7.89
CA GLY A 127 1.91 6.56 -9.25
C GLY A 127 1.85 5.12 -9.76
N PHE A 128 3.00 4.54 -10.06
CA PHE A 128 3.10 3.20 -10.66
C PHE A 128 3.03 2.06 -9.64
N SER A 129 3.11 2.37 -8.35
CA SER A 129 2.97 1.37 -7.29
C SER A 129 1.51 1.21 -6.87
N PHE A 130 1.13 -0.03 -6.56
CA PHE A 130 -0.15 -0.31 -5.91
C PHE A 130 -0.12 -0.10 -4.39
N SER A 131 1.05 0.16 -3.82
CA SER A 131 1.31 0.31 -2.38
C SER A 131 1.93 1.68 -2.09
N ARG A 132 1.38 2.40 -1.11
CA ARG A 132 1.97 3.67 -0.68
C ARG A 132 3.26 3.44 0.10
N CYS A 133 3.36 2.36 0.88
CA CYS A 133 4.58 2.03 1.59
C CYS A 133 5.74 1.73 0.63
N ALA A 134 5.51 1.00 -0.46
CA ALA A 134 6.52 0.76 -1.49
C ALA A 134 7.10 2.08 -2.04
N GLU A 135 6.25 3.09 -2.31
CA GLU A 135 6.73 4.38 -2.79
C GLU A 135 7.54 5.18 -1.76
N VAL A 136 7.31 4.95 -0.46
CA VAL A 136 8.05 5.61 0.61
C VAL A 136 9.41 4.96 0.81
N PHE A 137 9.50 3.62 0.68
CA PHE A 137 10.68 2.87 1.10
C PHE A 137 11.55 2.34 -0.05
N GLU A 138 11.00 2.08 -1.23
CA GLU A 138 11.72 1.48 -2.37
C GLU A 138 12.16 2.52 -3.41
N LYS A 139 11.69 3.77 -3.31
CA LYS A 139 11.90 4.81 -4.34
C LYS A 139 13.28 5.46 -4.31
N ARG A 140 14.35 4.70 -4.04
CA ARG A 140 15.73 5.21 -3.97
C ARG A 140 16.68 4.42 -4.86
#